data_AF-A0A6P4DCN2-F1
#
_entry.id   AF-A0A6P4DCN2-F1
#
_cell.length_a   1.000
_cell.length_b   1.000
_cell.length_c   1.000
_cell.angle_alpha   90.00
_cell.angle_beta   90.00
_cell.angle_gamma   90.00
#
_symmetry.space_group_name_H-M   'P 1'
#
loop_
_entity.id
_entity.type
_entity.pdbx_description
1 polymer ?
#
loop_
_entity_poly.entity_id
_entity_poly.type
_entity_poly.pdbx_seq_one_letter_code
_entity_poly.pdbx_strand_id
1 'polypeptide(L)'
;MTHLLRAIEDLGMRHMEGQEQILHIQSKWMEQQEEWQKQHMEQQQEQYSQLTQAIHQVTERQERQDKLLQELNQRQLAQMRTFNEFTVLNEGHQLHRDEFNVNTQARLNYMSINMHHLYYAIPIYDEVQKDFVEQEERKVKQQKETLKKKMEDGGFWKKLFGKGKGSGSTSTQEGHKEDKQGGEHGQPQE
;
A
#
# COMPACT_ATOMS: atom_id res chain seq x y z
N MET A 1 -52.03 -49.14 101.41
CA MET A 1 -51.08 -48.03 101.64
C MET A 1 -49.88 -48.07 100.69
N THR A 2 -49.35 -49.26 100.36
CA THR A 2 -48.24 -49.49 99.41
C THR A 2 -48.52 -49.05 97.96
N HIS A 3 -49.73 -49.21 97.44
CA HIS A 3 -50.06 -48.85 96.06
C HIS A 3 -50.10 -47.33 95.80
N LEU A 4 -50.46 -46.53 96.82
CA LEU A 4 -50.49 -45.06 96.70
C LEU A 4 -49.08 -44.46 96.71
N LEU A 5 -48.18 -45.00 97.54
CA LEU A 5 -46.78 -44.56 97.57
C LEU A 5 -46.07 -44.86 96.25
N ARG A 6 -46.29 -46.05 95.69
CA ARG A 6 -45.75 -46.44 94.37
C ARG A 6 -46.29 -45.57 93.23
N ALA A 7 -47.58 -45.21 93.27
CA ALA A 7 -48.16 -44.31 92.27
C ALA A 7 -47.58 -42.89 92.35
N ILE A 8 -47.21 -42.41 93.53
CA ILE A 8 -46.56 -41.11 93.72
C ILE A 8 -45.11 -41.14 93.20
N GLU A 9 -44.36 -42.20 93.48
CA GLU A 9 -43.00 -42.39 92.94
C GLU A 9 -43.02 -42.50 91.40
N ASP A 10 -43.93 -43.30 90.84
CA ASP A 10 -44.09 -43.45 89.38
C ASP A 10 -44.57 -42.14 88.70
N LEU A 11 -45.27 -41.27 89.42
CA LEU A 11 -45.67 -39.94 88.94
C LEU A 11 -44.50 -38.95 88.99
N GLY A 12 -43.69 -38.99 90.06
CA GLY A 12 -42.48 -38.17 90.21
C GLY A 12 -41.43 -38.51 89.16
N MET A 13 -41.22 -39.79 88.89
CA MET A 13 -40.34 -40.29 87.82
C MET A 13 -40.79 -39.78 86.44
N ARG A 14 -42.09 -39.94 86.11
CA ARG A 14 -42.63 -39.45 84.82
C ARG A 14 -42.57 -37.93 84.67
N HIS A 15 -42.74 -37.19 85.75
CA HIS A 15 -42.59 -35.74 85.73
C HIS A 15 -41.14 -35.32 85.49
N MET A 16 -40.17 -35.99 86.14
CA MET A 16 -38.74 -35.74 85.93
C MET A 16 -38.32 -36.09 84.51
N GLU A 17 -38.71 -37.27 83.99
CA GLU A 17 -38.46 -37.67 82.61
C GLU A 17 -39.09 -36.70 81.61
N GLY A 18 -40.30 -36.20 81.89
CA GLY A 18 -40.96 -35.19 81.06
C GLY A 18 -40.21 -33.85 81.05
N GLN A 19 -39.68 -33.41 82.19
CA GLN A 19 -38.85 -32.20 82.27
C GLN A 19 -37.51 -32.36 81.55
N GLU A 20 -36.86 -33.52 81.70
CA GLU A 20 -35.61 -33.81 80.98
C GLU A 20 -35.81 -33.85 79.47
N GLN A 21 -36.93 -34.42 78.98
CA GLN A 21 -37.26 -34.40 77.55
C GLN A 21 -37.48 -32.98 77.04
N ILE A 22 -38.16 -32.11 77.80
CA ILE A 22 -38.36 -30.70 77.42
C ILE A 22 -37.01 -29.97 77.36
N LEU A 23 -36.14 -30.15 78.36
CA LEU A 23 -34.81 -29.53 78.38
C LEU A 23 -33.93 -30.05 77.23
N HIS A 24 -34.02 -31.34 76.90
CA HIS A 24 -33.29 -31.90 75.78
C HIS A 24 -33.78 -31.30 74.45
N ILE A 25 -35.09 -31.19 74.24
CA ILE A 25 -35.66 -30.58 73.02
C ILE A 25 -35.24 -29.11 72.92
N GLN A 26 -35.28 -28.37 74.02
CA GLN A 26 -34.86 -26.97 74.04
C GLN A 26 -33.36 -26.81 73.73
N SER A 27 -32.51 -27.67 74.31
CA SER A 27 -31.07 -27.66 74.05
C SER A 27 -30.77 -27.98 72.58
N LYS A 28 -31.42 -29.00 72.02
CA LYS A 28 -31.26 -29.38 70.61
C LYS A 28 -31.72 -28.27 69.66
N TRP A 29 -32.79 -27.55 70.01
CA TRP A 29 -33.27 -26.42 69.21
C TRP A 29 -32.29 -25.24 69.26
N MET A 30 -31.71 -24.95 70.42
CA MET A 30 -30.68 -23.90 70.55
C MET A 30 -29.42 -24.23 69.77
N GLU A 31 -28.91 -25.47 69.87
CA GLU A 31 -27.76 -25.94 69.09
C GLU A 31 -28.02 -25.81 67.58
N GLN A 32 -29.19 -26.26 67.12
CA GLN A 32 -29.55 -26.17 65.70
C GLN A 32 -29.66 -24.72 65.21
N GLN A 33 -30.15 -23.81 66.05
CA GLN A 33 -30.21 -22.39 65.73
C GLN A 33 -28.80 -21.78 65.65
N GLU A 34 -27.91 -22.12 66.58
CA GLU A 34 -26.52 -21.65 66.59
C GLU A 34 -25.75 -22.16 65.36
N GLU A 35 -25.87 -23.44 65.03
CA GLU A 35 -25.27 -24.03 63.82
C GLU A 35 -25.78 -23.36 62.55
N TRP A 36 -27.10 -23.13 62.45
CA TRP A 36 -27.67 -22.45 61.30
C TRP A 36 -27.13 -21.02 61.16
N GLN A 37 -27.04 -20.28 62.27
CA GLN A 37 -26.51 -18.91 62.26
C GLN A 37 -25.02 -18.90 61.87
N LYS A 38 -24.24 -19.85 62.37
CA LYS A 38 -22.82 -19.99 62.03
C LYS A 38 -22.63 -20.32 60.55
N GLN A 39 -23.36 -21.30 60.01
CA GLN A 39 -23.29 -21.65 58.59
C GLN A 39 -23.70 -20.47 57.69
N HIS A 40 -24.73 -19.74 58.08
CA HIS A 40 -25.16 -18.56 57.33
C HIS A 40 -24.09 -17.46 57.33
N MET A 41 -23.45 -17.19 58.48
CA MET A 41 -22.35 -16.22 58.57
C MET A 41 -21.13 -16.66 57.75
N GLU A 42 -20.75 -17.93 57.83
CA GLU A 42 -19.63 -18.50 57.07
C GLU A 42 -19.89 -18.40 55.56
N GLN A 43 -21.10 -18.75 55.11
CA GLN A 43 -21.49 -18.64 53.71
C GLN A 43 -21.47 -17.19 53.22
N GLN A 44 -22.00 -16.24 54.01
CA GLN A 44 -21.93 -14.83 53.64
C GLN A 44 -20.47 -14.35 53.56
N GLN A 45 -19.65 -14.70 54.55
CA GLN A 45 -18.24 -14.31 54.56
C GLN A 45 -17.50 -14.86 53.33
N GLU A 46 -17.73 -16.13 52.98
CA GLU A 46 -17.13 -16.74 51.80
C GLU A 46 -17.58 -16.05 50.51
N GLN A 47 -18.88 -15.77 50.36
CA GLN A 47 -19.41 -15.04 49.21
C GLN A 47 -18.79 -13.65 49.08
N TYR A 48 -18.66 -12.90 50.18
CA TYR A 48 -18.01 -11.60 50.17
C TYR A 48 -16.52 -11.72 49.82
N SER A 49 -15.83 -12.72 50.36
CA SER A 49 -14.41 -12.95 50.05
C SER A 49 -14.20 -13.23 48.56
N GLN A 50 -15.01 -14.12 47.98
CA GLN A 50 -14.96 -14.45 46.55
C GLN A 50 -15.29 -13.24 45.68
N LEU A 51 -16.32 -12.46 46.05
CA LEU A 51 -16.71 -11.25 45.33
C LEU A 51 -15.58 -10.21 45.36
N THR A 52 -15.00 -9.94 46.52
CA THR A 52 -13.88 -9.00 46.66
C THR A 52 -12.69 -9.44 45.81
N GLN A 53 -12.36 -10.72 45.80
CA GLN A 53 -11.28 -11.26 44.98
C GLN A 53 -11.56 -11.10 43.48
N ALA A 54 -12.80 -11.40 43.06
CA ALA A 54 -13.21 -11.24 41.66
C ALA A 54 -13.15 -9.78 41.21
N ILE A 55 -13.63 -8.85 42.04
CA ILE A 55 -13.54 -7.41 41.78
C ILE A 55 -12.08 -6.99 41.64
N HIS A 56 -11.22 -7.39 42.56
CA HIS A 56 -9.81 -7.02 42.52
C HIS A 56 -9.12 -7.50 41.24
N GLN A 57 -9.36 -8.75 40.82
CA GLN A 57 -8.82 -9.28 39.57
C GLN A 57 -9.30 -8.52 38.33
N VAL A 58 -10.58 -8.12 38.30
CA VAL A 58 -11.13 -7.33 37.20
C VAL A 58 -10.49 -5.94 37.18
N THR A 59 -10.37 -5.29 38.33
CA THR A 59 -9.73 -3.97 38.46
C THR A 59 -8.27 -4.01 38.01
N GLU A 60 -7.47 -4.98 38.46
CA GLU A 60 -6.09 -5.11 38.01
C GLU A 60 -5.97 -5.30 36.49
N ARG A 61 -6.86 -6.13 35.92
CA ARG A 61 -6.88 -6.36 34.47
C ARG A 61 -7.23 -5.07 33.72
N GLN A 62 -8.19 -4.32 34.22
CA GLN A 62 -8.59 -3.03 33.65
C GLN A 62 -7.43 -2.03 33.67
N GLU A 63 -6.77 -1.86 34.82
CA GLU A 63 -5.63 -0.96 34.96
C GLU A 63 -4.47 -1.32 34.02
N ARG A 64 -4.21 -2.63 33.82
CA ARG A 64 -3.20 -3.08 32.86
C ARG A 64 -3.60 -2.75 31.43
N GLN A 65 -4.86 -2.94 31.05
CA GLN A 65 -5.36 -2.60 29.72
C GLN A 65 -5.29 -1.08 29.46
N ASP A 66 -5.66 -0.26 30.44
CA ASP A 66 -5.62 1.19 30.33
C ASP A 66 -4.18 1.69 30.13
N LYS A 67 -3.22 1.13 30.88
CA LYS A 67 -1.78 1.44 30.69
C LYS A 67 -1.29 1.06 29.29
N LEU A 68 -1.63 -0.13 28.81
CA LEU A 68 -1.25 -0.56 27.46
C LEU A 68 -1.83 0.35 26.37
N LEU A 69 -3.08 0.78 26.54
CA LEU A 69 -3.72 1.71 25.60
C LEU A 69 -3.05 3.08 25.62
N GLN A 70 -2.69 3.58 26.81
CA GLN A 70 -1.97 4.83 26.96
C GLN A 70 -0.59 4.77 26.31
N GLU A 71 0.17 3.69 26.52
CA GLU A 71 1.49 3.48 25.88
C GLU A 71 1.38 3.38 24.36
N LEU A 72 0.37 2.67 23.85
CA LEU A 72 0.10 2.57 22.42
C LEU A 72 -0.18 3.95 21.81
N ASN A 73 -1.03 4.74 22.46
CA ASN A 73 -1.37 6.09 22.02
C ASN A 73 -0.13 7.00 22.00
N GLN A 74 0.69 6.97 23.06
CA GLN A 74 1.94 7.71 23.11
C GLN A 74 2.90 7.32 21.99
N ARG A 75 3.04 6.01 21.71
CA ARG A 75 3.88 5.51 20.62
C ARG A 75 3.36 5.99 19.26
N GLN A 76 2.05 5.92 19.03
CA GLN A 76 1.44 6.40 17.80
C GLN A 76 1.66 7.91 17.60
N LEU A 77 1.50 8.71 18.65
CA LEU A 77 1.77 10.15 18.60
C LEU A 77 3.25 10.47 18.36
N ALA A 78 4.16 9.71 18.95
CA ALA A 78 5.59 9.87 18.70
C ALA A 78 5.93 9.53 17.25
N GLN A 79 5.41 8.42 16.73
CA GLN A 79 5.60 8.00 15.35
C GLN A 79 5.07 9.04 14.36
N MET A 80 3.88 9.58 14.61
CA MET A 80 3.29 10.62 13.76
C MET A 80 4.12 11.90 13.76
N ARG A 81 4.65 12.31 14.92
CA ARG A 81 5.56 13.46 15.02
C ARG A 81 6.83 13.25 14.19
N THR A 82 7.50 12.11 14.36
CA THR A 82 8.71 11.80 13.59
C THR A 82 8.43 11.73 12.08
N PHE A 83 7.30 11.16 11.68
CA PHE A 83 6.90 11.12 10.27
C PHE A 83 6.67 12.52 9.69
N ASN A 84 5.98 13.39 10.44
CA ASN A 84 5.76 14.78 10.03
C ASN A 84 7.07 15.56 9.92
N GLU A 85 7.97 15.43 10.91
CA GLU A 85 9.30 16.05 10.88
C GLU A 85 10.11 15.60 9.65
N PHE A 86 10.12 14.29 9.37
CA PHE A 86 10.78 13.75 8.19
C PHE A 86 10.20 14.35 6.90
N THR A 87 8.87 14.45 6.81
CA THR A 87 8.18 15.00 5.63
C THR A 87 8.56 16.46 5.40
N VAL A 88 8.48 17.29 6.43
CA VAL A 88 8.84 18.73 6.35
C VAL A 88 10.32 18.91 5.97
N LEU A 89 11.23 18.12 6.55
CA LEU A 89 12.66 18.18 6.19
C LEU A 89 12.89 17.78 4.73
N ASN A 90 12.22 16.74 4.26
CA ASN A 90 12.37 16.26 2.89
C ASN A 90 11.79 17.25 1.87
N GLU A 91 10.63 17.85 2.17
CA GLU A 91 10.05 18.93 1.38
C GLU A 91 10.99 20.13 1.30
N GLY A 92 11.54 20.58 2.43
CA GLY A 92 12.52 21.68 2.47
C GLY A 92 13.76 21.39 1.63
N HIS A 93 14.30 20.18 1.69
CA HIS A 93 15.44 19.78 0.87
C HIS A 93 15.11 19.76 -0.64
N GLN A 94 13.93 19.28 -1.01
CA GLN A 94 13.48 19.29 -2.41
C GLN A 94 13.29 20.73 -2.92
N LEU A 95 12.67 21.60 -2.12
CA LEU A 95 12.52 23.02 -2.46
C LEU A 95 13.87 23.71 -2.67
N HIS A 96 14.85 23.48 -1.80
CA HIS A 96 16.20 24.03 -1.98
C HIS A 96 16.88 23.54 -3.25
N ARG A 97 16.72 22.25 -3.59
CA ARG A 97 17.22 21.69 -4.84
C ARG A 97 16.56 22.38 -6.04
N ASP A 98 15.24 22.54 -5.99
CA ASP A 98 14.48 23.13 -7.09
C ASP A 98 14.82 24.62 -7.26
N GLU A 99 14.95 25.38 -6.17
CA GLU A 99 15.44 26.76 -6.19
C GLU A 99 16.85 26.87 -6.79
N PHE A 100 17.77 25.98 -6.38
CA PHE A 100 19.12 25.94 -6.94
C PHE A 100 19.09 25.69 -8.46
N ASN A 101 18.27 24.73 -8.91
CA ASN A 101 18.12 24.40 -10.33
C ASN A 101 17.53 25.58 -11.12
N VAL A 102 16.45 26.19 -10.62
CA VAL A 102 15.80 27.35 -11.26
C VAL A 102 16.77 28.53 -11.33
N ASN A 103 17.50 28.83 -10.25
CA ASN A 103 18.48 29.92 -10.23
C ASN A 103 19.62 29.66 -11.22
N THR A 104 20.14 28.44 -11.25
CA THR A 104 21.19 28.02 -12.18
C THR A 104 20.71 28.16 -13.62
N GLN A 105 19.51 27.68 -13.94
CA GLN A 105 18.93 27.81 -15.27
C GLN A 105 18.72 29.28 -15.67
N ALA A 106 18.22 30.12 -14.76
CA ALA A 106 18.04 31.54 -15.01
C ALA A 106 19.37 32.25 -15.31
N ARG A 107 20.44 31.94 -14.55
CA ARG A 107 21.79 32.46 -14.79
C ARG A 107 22.35 32.00 -16.13
N LEU A 108 22.22 30.71 -16.45
CA LEU A 108 22.66 30.16 -17.74
C LEU A 108 21.92 30.82 -18.91
N ASN A 109 20.60 30.99 -18.81
CA ASN A 109 19.80 31.68 -19.82
C ASN A 109 20.25 33.14 -19.99
N TYR A 110 20.45 33.85 -18.88
CA TYR A 110 20.94 35.23 -18.92
C TYR A 110 22.29 35.34 -19.63
N MET A 111 23.25 34.48 -19.29
CA MET A 111 24.55 34.44 -19.96
C MET A 111 24.38 34.10 -21.44
N SER A 112 23.61 33.07 -21.79
CA SER A 112 23.41 32.68 -23.18
C SER A 112 22.83 33.81 -24.04
N ILE A 113 21.99 34.69 -23.48
CA ILE A 113 21.36 35.83 -24.18
C ILE A 113 22.26 37.08 -24.19
N ASN A 114 23.24 37.19 -23.30
CA ASN A 114 24.04 38.41 -23.17
C ASN A 114 25.53 38.23 -23.50
N MET A 115 25.99 37.00 -23.72
CA MET A 115 27.39 36.73 -24.04
C MET A 115 27.85 37.44 -25.31
N HIS A 116 26.98 37.60 -26.31
CA HIS A 116 27.23 38.34 -27.55
C HIS A 116 27.47 39.83 -27.32
N HIS A 117 26.84 40.42 -26.28
CA HIS A 117 27.07 41.83 -25.92
C HIS A 117 28.45 42.05 -25.31
N LEU A 118 29.01 41.04 -24.62
CA LEU A 118 30.35 41.11 -24.02
C LEU A 118 31.45 40.64 -24.98
N TYR A 119 31.13 39.67 -25.84
CA TYR A 119 32.02 39.08 -26.81
C TYR A 119 31.33 39.05 -28.18
N TYR A 120 31.52 40.11 -28.95
CA TYR A 120 30.96 40.29 -30.29
C TYR A 120 31.36 39.21 -31.31
N ALA A 121 32.41 38.42 -31.02
CA ALA A 121 32.80 37.27 -31.84
C ALA A 121 31.90 36.04 -31.64
N ILE A 122 31.07 36.02 -30.58
CA ILE A 122 30.13 34.95 -30.31
C ILE A 122 28.79 35.32 -30.97
N PRO A 123 28.34 34.58 -31.99
CA PRO A 123 27.07 34.86 -32.67
C PRO A 123 25.88 34.61 -31.75
N ILE A 124 24.75 35.27 -32.05
CA ILE A 124 23.50 35.03 -31.29
C ILE A 124 22.89 33.70 -31.73
N TYR A 125 22.09 33.08 -30.85
CA TYR A 125 21.48 31.78 -31.12
C TYR A 125 20.67 31.77 -32.42
N ASP A 126 19.88 32.83 -32.68
CA ASP A 126 19.05 32.95 -33.88
C ASP A 126 19.88 32.98 -35.17
N GLU A 127 21.06 33.59 -35.15
CA GLU A 127 21.98 33.62 -36.29
C GLU A 127 22.54 32.22 -36.57
N VAL A 128 23.01 31.52 -35.54
CA VAL A 128 23.52 30.14 -35.67
C VAL A 128 22.42 29.20 -36.15
N GLN A 129 21.20 29.33 -35.60
CA GLN A 129 20.07 28.50 -36.00
C GLN A 129 19.69 28.75 -37.46
N LYS A 130 19.64 30.02 -37.89
CA LYS A 130 19.35 30.39 -39.28
C LYS A 130 20.37 29.80 -40.24
N ASP A 131 21.66 29.98 -39.94
CA ASP A 131 22.75 29.46 -40.79
C ASP A 131 22.69 27.94 -40.92
N PHE A 132 22.38 27.24 -39.82
CA PHE A 132 22.23 25.79 -39.81
C PHE A 132 21.05 25.33 -40.68
N VAL A 133 19.88 25.99 -40.53
CA VAL A 133 18.70 25.70 -41.34
C VAL A 133 18.98 25.94 -42.82
N GLU A 134 19.56 27.08 -43.18
CA GLU A 134 19.91 27.38 -44.57
C GLU A 134 20.92 26.38 -45.16
N GLN A 135 21.87 25.89 -44.36
CA GLN A 135 22.82 24.88 -44.79
C GLN A 135 22.14 23.54 -45.07
N GLU A 136 21.23 23.09 -44.20
CA GLU A 136 20.46 21.87 -44.41
C GLU A 136 19.52 22.00 -45.62
N GLU A 137 18.84 23.12 -45.78
CA GLU A 137 18.03 23.38 -46.97
C GLU A 137 18.85 23.30 -48.27
N ARG A 138 20.06 23.88 -48.27
CA ARG A 138 21.00 23.79 -49.40
C ARG A 138 21.38 22.33 -49.71
N LYS A 139 21.71 21.53 -48.70
CA LYS A 139 22.02 20.10 -48.87
C LYS A 139 20.84 19.33 -49.45
N VAL A 140 19.63 19.53 -48.91
CA VAL A 140 18.41 18.88 -49.39
C VAL A 140 18.12 19.27 -50.84
N LYS A 141 18.26 20.56 -51.18
CA LYS A 141 18.09 21.06 -52.55
C LYS A 141 19.09 20.42 -53.52
N GLN A 142 20.37 20.34 -53.13
CA GLN A 142 21.40 19.72 -53.94
C GLN A 142 21.18 18.22 -54.15
N GLN A 143 20.75 17.50 -53.10
CA GLN A 143 20.40 16.08 -53.21
C GLN A 143 19.20 15.87 -54.15
N LYS A 144 18.18 16.72 -54.05
CA LYS A 144 17.01 16.68 -54.94
C LYS A 144 17.39 16.92 -56.40
N GLU A 145 18.24 17.91 -56.68
CA GLU A 145 18.71 18.16 -58.06
C GLU A 145 19.58 17.02 -58.58
N THR A 146 20.46 16.48 -57.74
CA THR A 146 21.29 15.33 -58.10
C THR A 146 20.44 14.10 -58.42
N LEU A 147 19.42 13.83 -57.62
CA LEU A 147 18.47 12.74 -57.87
C LEU A 147 17.70 12.97 -59.17
N LYS A 148 17.17 14.17 -59.39
CA LYS A 148 16.46 14.54 -60.62
C LYS A 148 17.33 14.28 -61.85
N LYS A 149 18.59 14.72 -61.82
CA LYS A 149 19.55 14.50 -62.91
C LYS A 149 19.83 13.02 -63.13
N LYS A 150 20.06 12.24 -62.06
CA LYS A 150 20.24 10.78 -62.18
C LYS A 150 19.02 10.07 -62.79
N MET A 151 17.81 10.54 -62.49
CA MET A 151 16.58 10.02 -63.10
C MET A 151 16.48 10.40 -64.58
N GLU A 152 16.88 11.62 -64.96
CA GLU A 152 16.97 12.06 -66.36
C GLU A 152 18.00 11.25 -67.15
N ASP A 153 19.24 11.14 -66.65
CA ASP A 153 20.35 10.42 -67.28
C ASP A 153 20.07 8.91 -67.38
N GLY A 154 19.45 8.33 -66.34
CA GLY A 154 19.01 6.93 -66.33
C GLY A 154 17.80 6.64 -67.25
N GLY A 155 17.31 7.64 -67.98
CA GLY A 155 16.19 7.50 -68.90
C GLY A 155 14.85 7.18 -68.22
N PHE A 156 14.75 7.40 -66.90
CA PHE A 156 13.54 7.12 -66.11
C PHE A 156 12.33 7.87 -66.70
N TRP A 157 12.49 9.15 -67.04
CA TRP A 157 11.45 9.95 -67.68
C TRP A 157 11.10 9.46 -69.09
N LYS A 158 12.09 9.02 -69.89
CA LYS A 158 11.83 8.40 -71.20
C LYS A 158 11.05 7.08 -71.05
N LYS A 159 11.29 6.31 -69.98
CA LYS A 159 10.57 5.05 -69.72
C LYS A 159 9.14 5.28 -69.21
N LEU A 160 8.92 6.37 -68.47
CA LEU A 160 7.60 6.81 -67.99
C LEU A 160 6.73 7.42 -69.10
N PHE A 161 7.31 8.23 -70.00
CA PHE A 161 6.57 8.89 -71.10
C PHE A 161 6.66 8.15 -72.44
N GLY A 162 7.52 7.14 -72.57
CA GLY A 162 7.79 6.40 -73.81
C GLY A 162 6.82 5.25 -74.13
N LYS A 163 5.82 4.99 -73.29
CA LYS A 163 4.72 4.05 -73.60
C LYS A 163 3.44 4.84 -73.87
N GLY A 164 3.38 5.43 -75.06
CA GLY A 164 2.20 6.17 -75.48
C GLY A 164 2.24 6.65 -76.92
N LYS A 165 2.80 5.86 -77.86
CA LYS A 165 2.47 5.96 -79.29
C LYS A 165 3.10 4.84 -80.14
N GLY A 166 2.21 4.08 -80.81
CA GLY A 166 2.49 3.20 -81.96
C GLY A 166 2.84 1.76 -81.56
N SER A 167 2.32 0.71 -82.18
CA SER A 167 1.51 0.57 -83.40
C SER A 167 0.92 -0.84 -83.40
N GLY A 168 -0.35 -1.00 -83.73
CA GLY A 168 -0.98 -2.30 -83.93
C GLY A 168 -0.96 -2.74 -85.40
N SER A 169 -0.86 -4.06 -85.57
CA SER A 169 -1.32 -4.87 -86.72
C SER A 169 -0.42 -4.90 -87.97
N THR A 170 -0.04 -6.04 -88.60
CA THR A 170 -0.24 -7.49 -88.38
C THR A 170 0.70 -8.29 -89.32
N SER A 171 1.02 -9.55 -88.95
CA SER A 171 1.16 -10.78 -89.80
C SER A 171 2.26 -10.83 -90.89
N THR A 172 3.07 -11.87 -91.11
CA THR A 172 2.85 -13.35 -91.16
C THR A 172 4.26 -14.00 -91.18
N GLN A 173 4.62 -14.80 -90.18
CA GLN A 173 4.76 -16.28 -90.22
C GLN A 173 5.95 -16.85 -91.02
N GLU A 174 6.97 -17.33 -90.28
CA GLU A 174 7.88 -18.45 -90.58
C GLU A 174 8.54 -18.74 -89.23
N GLY A 175 8.32 -19.86 -88.53
CA GLY A 175 8.60 -21.24 -88.89
C GLY A 175 9.23 -21.87 -87.64
N HIS A 176 8.61 -22.93 -87.11
CA HIS A 176 8.90 -23.59 -85.84
C HIS A 176 10.37 -23.99 -85.58
N LYS A 177 10.87 -23.76 -84.35
CA LYS A 177 11.08 -24.78 -83.29
C LYS A 177 11.88 -24.21 -82.12
N GLU A 178 11.23 -24.13 -80.97
CA GLU A 178 11.87 -24.25 -79.65
C GLU A 178 12.54 -25.63 -79.55
N ASP A 179 13.73 -25.74 -78.95
CA ASP A 179 13.83 -25.95 -77.50
C ASP A 179 15.29 -26.32 -77.13
N LYS A 180 15.86 -25.65 -76.13
CA LYS A 180 16.46 -26.27 -74.93
C LYS A 180 17.23 -25.25 -74.07
N GLN A 181 16.52 -24.86 -73.02
CA GLN A 181 16.94 -24.71 -71.62
C GLN A 181 18.40 -24.97 -71.24
N GLY A 182 18.86 -24.08 -70.34
CA GLY A 182 19.95 -24.23 -69.38
C GLY A 182 20.24 -22.82 -68.86
N GLY A 183 19.55 -22.30 -67.85
CA GLY A 183 19.43 -22.87 -66.51
C GLY A 183 20.66 -22.46 -65.71
N GLU A 184 20.59 -21.36 -64.97
CA GLU A 184 20.93 -21.31 -63.55
C GLU A 184 20.85 -19.90 -62.97
N HIS A 185 20.16 -19.83 -61.85
CA HIS A 185 20.11 -18.73 -60.91
C HIS A 185 21.48 -18.49 -60.27
N GLY A 186 21.86 -17.22 -60.11
CA GLY A 186 22.92 -16.79 -59.20
C GLY A 186 22.43 -15.57 -58.40
N GLN A 187 22.38 -15.74 -57.08
CA GLN A 187 21.82 -14.86 -56.04
C GLN A 187 22.52 -13.50 -55.88
N PRO A 188 21.90 -12.57 -55.12
CA PRO A 188 22.48 -11.30 -54.72
C PRO A 188 23.23 -11.38 -53.38
N GLN A 189 24.29 -10.59 -53.23
CA GLN A 189 24.93 -10.17 -51.97
C GLN A 189 25.55 -8.79 -52.24
N GLU A 190 25.55 -7.81 -51.35
CA GLU A 190 25.11 -7.65 -49.95
C GLU A 190 24.90 -6.13 -49.73
#